data_AF-A0A1H0WUL3-F1
#
_entry.id   AF-A0A1H0WUL3-F1
#
_cell.length_a   1.000
_cell.length_b   1.000
_cell.length_c   1.000
_cell.angle_alpha   90.00
_cell.angle_beta   90.00
_cell.angle_gamma   90.00
#
_symmetry.space_group_name_H-M   'P 1'
#
loop_
_entity.id
_entity.type
_entity.pdbx_description
1 polymer ?
#
loop_
_entity_poly.entity_id
_entity_poly.type
_entity_poly.pdbx_seq_one_letter_code
_entity_poly.pdbx_strand_id
1 'polypeptide(L)'
;MTRTESEQLFSRAVADAAEAIAETLGAHPPRGNQPYPISEVLPVLVRSHLALQQALEQHPGSVAVTAEGKENPLGGELAGLMSYLQLLSVLYRGLDEFPDWMKVNASRNLSAVSLAARRVRDRARRLMR
;
A
#
# COMPACT_ATOMS: atom_id res chain seq x y z
N MET A 1 -9.42 -25.07 -4.37
CA MET A 1 -8.34 -24.11 -4.67
C MET A 1 -7.03 -24.74 -4.26
N THR A 2 -6.11 -24.91 -5.21
CA THR A 2 -4.76 -25.41 -4.91
C THR A 2 -3.96 -24.32 -4.19
N ARG A 3 -2.91 -24.71 -3.47
CA ARG A 3 -2.05 -23.76 -2.76
C ARG A 3 -1.48 -22.69 -3.70
N THR A 4 -1.01 -23.10 -4.88
CA THR A 4 -0.44 -22.22 -5.90
C THR A 4 -1.48 -21.23 -6.43
N GLU A 5 -2.73 -21.66 -6.66
CA GLU A 5 -3.82 -20.74 -7.03
C GLU A 5 -4.06 -19.69 -5.95
N SER A 6 -4.04 -20.09 -4.67
CA SER A 6 -4.21 -19.16 -3.54
C SER A 6 -3.08 -18.13 -3.46
N GLU A 7 -1.83 -18.55 -3.69
CA GLU A 7 -0.65 -17.67 -3.66
C GLU A 7 -0.63 -16.69 -4.85
N GLN A 8 -1.07 -17.13 -6.02
CA GLN A 8 -1.24 -16.28 -7.21
C GLN A 8 -2.37 -15.26 -7.01
N LEU A 9 -3.52 -15.68 -6.48
CA LEU A 9 -4.63 -14.76 -6.18
C LEU A 9 -4.22 -13.70 -5.15
N PHE A 10 -3.50 -14.12 -4.10
CA PHE A 10 -2.96 -13.19 -3.11
C PHE A 10 -1.98 -12.19 -3.74
N SER A 11 -1.02 -12.68 -4.51
CA SER A 11 -0.03 -11.82 -5.19
C SER A 11 -0.70 -10.84 -6.15
N ARG A 12 -1.74 -11.27 -6.86
CA ARG A 12 -2.53 -10.42 -7.74
C ARG A 12 -3.27 -9.32 -6.98
N ALA A 13 -3.98 -9.68 -5.91
CA ALA A 13 -4.70 -8.72 -5.08
C ALA A 13 -3.75 -7.66 -4.49
N VAL A 14 -2.56 -8.08 -4.05
CA VAL A 14 -1.52 -7.16 -3.55
C VAL A 14 -1.01 -6.24 -4.67
N ALA A 15 -0.75 -6.79 -5.86
CA ALA A 15 -0.30 -6.00 -7.00
C ALA A 15 -1.35 -4.94 -7.41
N ASP A 16 -2.62 -5.33 -7.52
CA ASP A 16 -3.71 -4.46 -7.94
C ASP A 16 -3.95 -3.32 -6.92
N ALA A 17 -3.95 -3.63 -5.62
CA ALA A 17 -4.11 -2.62 -4.57
C ALA A 17 -2.92 -1.64 -4.51
N ALA A 18 -1.69 -2.15 -4.65
CA ALA A 18 -0.48 -1.34 -4.67
C ALA A 18 -0.37 -0.49 -5.94
N GLU A 19 -0.87 -0.97 -7.08
CA GLU A 19 -0.98 -0.20 -8.31
C GLU A 19 -1.94 0.99 -8.15
N ALA A 20 -3.15 0.77 -7.62
CA ALA A 20 -4.11 1.85 -7.39
C ALA A 20 -3.54 2.97 -6.51
N ILE A 21 -2.75 2.61 -5.49
CA ILE A 21 -2.02 3.57 -4.64
C ILE A 21 -0.97 4.34 -5.46
N ALA A 22 -0.12 3.61 -6.19
CA ALA A 22 0.97 4.21 -6.96
C ALA A 22 0.47 5.12 -8.09
N GLU A 23 -0.64 4.77 -8.73
CA GLU A 23 -1.30 5.59 -9.76
C GLU A 23 -1.91 6.85 -9.16
N THR A 24 -2.66 6.73 -8.06
CA THR A 24 -3.28 7.88 -7.39
C THR A 24 -2.23 8.88 -6.92
N LEU A 25 -1.18 8.40 -6.23
CA LEU A 25 -0.08 9.27 -5.80
C LEU A 25 0.82 9.74 -6.94
N GLY A 26 0.79 9.05 -8.09
CA GLY A 26 1.45 9.48 -9.32
C GLY A 26 0.71 10.62 -10.02
N ALA A 27 -0.62 10.59 -10.02
CA ALA A 27 -1.49 11.64 -10.54
C ALA A 27 -1.47 12.89 -9.64
N HIS A 28 -1.32 12.69 -8.33
CA HIS A 28 -1.21 13.76 -7.34
C HIS A 28 0.14 13.69 -6.60
N PRO A 29 1.25 14.08 -7.25
CA PRO A 29 2.57 14.00 -6.64
C PRO A 29 2.67 14.99 -5.46
N PRO A 30 3.01 14.54 -4.24
CA PRO A 30 3.08 15.41 -3.07
C PRO A 30 4.22 16.42 -3.19
N ARG A 31 3.89 17.71 -3.13
CA ARG A 31 4.86 18.81 -3.15
C ARG A 31 4.79 19.56 -1.82
N GLY A 32 5.88 19.56 -1.06
CA GLY A 32 5.88 19.90 0.37
C GLY A 32 5.41 21.30 0.78
N ASN A 33 5.23 22.22 -0.17
CA ASN A 33 4.73 23.58 0.08
C ASN A 33 3.45 23.92 -0.72
N GLN A 34 2.84 22.97 -1.42
CA GLN A 34 1.64 23.22 -2.22
C GLN A 34 0.40 22.60 -1.55
N PRO A 35 -0.80 23.16 -1.81
CA PRO A 35 -2.04 22.48 -1.47
C PRO A 35 -2.05 21.06 -2.03
N TYR A 36 -2.57 20.12 -1.24
CA TYR A 36 -2.64 18.71 -1.62
C TYR A 36 -4.09 18.22 -1.47
N PRO A 37 -4.67 17.58 -2.50
CA PRO A 37 -6.07 17.16 -2.49
C PRO A 37 -6.25 15.87 -1.67
N ILE A 38 -6.02 15.95 -0.36
CA ILE A 38 -6.03 14.78 0.51
C ILE A 38 -7.41 14.15 0.63
N SER A 39 -8.49 14.94 0.52
CA SER A 39 -9.87 14.43 0.49
C SER A 39 -10.17 13.53 -0.71
N GLU A 40 -9.48 13.73 -1.84
CA GLU A 40 -9.61 12.88 -3.04
C GLU A 40 -8.69 11.64 -2.96
N VAL A 41 -7.47 11.83 -2.45
CA VAL A 41 -6.44 10.79 -2.39
C VAL A 41 -6.71 9.78 -1.28
N LEU A 42 -7.05 10.25 -0.07
CA LEU A 42 -7.17 9.42 1.13
C LEU A 42 -8.21 8.29 0.98
N PRO A 43 -9.40 8.50 0.40
CA PRO A 43 -10.35 7.41 0.18
C PRO A 43 -9.79 6.26 -0.66
N VAL A 44 -8.94 6.54 -1.65
CA VAL A 44 -8.30 5.48 -2.45
C VAL A 44 -7.32 4.70 -1.59
N LEU A 45 -6.46 5.40 -0.82
CA LEU A 45 -5.50 4.76 0.08
C LEU A 45 -6.18 3.86 1.11
N VAL A 46 -7.29 4.32 1.69
CA VAL A 46 -8.09 3.56 2.67
C VAL A 46 -8.72 2.33 2.01
N ARG A 47 -9.32 2.45 0.82
CA ARG A 47 -9.88 1.30 0.10
C ARG A 47 -8.81 0.26 -0.25
N SER A 48 -7.64 0.72 -0.73
CA SER A 48 -6.53 -0.18 -1.01
C SER A 48 -6.01 -0.87 0.27
N HIS A 49 -5.98 -0.16 1.40
CA HIS A 49 -5.60 -0.78 2.67
C HIS A 49 -6.58 -1.90 3.09
N LEU A 50 -7.88 -1.64 2.99
CA LEU A 50 -8.92 -2.65 3.27
C LEU A 50 -8.80 -3.85 2.31
N ALA A 51 -8.54 -3.63 1.03
CA ALA A 51 -8.33 -4.70 0.07
C ALA A 51 -7.10 -5.56 0.42
N LEU A 52 -6.01 -4.95 0.90
CA LEU A 52 -4.83 -5.69 1.37
C LEU A 52 -5.14 -6.50 2.64
N GLN A 53 -5.90 -5.94 3.58
CA GLN A 53 -6.36 -6.68 4.78
C GLN A 53 -7.21 -7.89 4.39
N GLN A 54 -8.17 -7.72 3.48
CA GLN A 54 -9.00 -8.81 2.99
C GLN A 54 -8.17 -9.88 2.26
N ALA A 55 -7.18 -9.48 1.46
CA ALA A 55 -6.27 -10.41 0.79
C ALA A 55 -5.47 -11.25 1.80
N LEU A 56 -5.04 -10.64 2.92
CA LEU A 56 -4.35 -11.34 4.01
C LEU A 56 -5.29 -12.31 4.74
N GLU A 57 -6.53 -11.90 5.05
CA GLU A 57 -7.52 -12.77 5.70
C GLU A 57 -7.83 -14.02 4.88
N GLN A 58 -7.79 -13.90 3.55
CA GLN A 58 -8.00 -15.00 2.61
C GLN A 58 -6.73 -15.79 2.32
N HIS A 59 -5.55 -15.32 2.73
CA HIS A 59 -4.28 -16.00 2.51
C HIS A 59 -4.03 -17.04 3.62
N PRO A 60 -3.99 -18.35 3.30
CA PRO A 60 -3.89 -19.40 4.31
C PRO A 60 -2.48 -19.54 4.92
N GLY A 61 -1.48 -18.83 4.39
CA GLY A 61 -0.08 -18.96 4.76
C GLY A 61 0.47 -17.81 5.59
N SER A 62 1.70 -17.98 6.08
CA SER A 62 2.45 -16.88 6.68
C SER A 62 2.95 -15.93 5.59
N VAL A 63 2.75 -14.64 5.81
CA VAL A 63 3.39 -13.60 4.97
C VAL A 63 4.81 -13.26 5.42
N ALA A 64 5.28 -13.82 6.54
CA ALA A 64 6.68 -13.68 6.96
C ALA A 64 7.57 -14.79 6.38
N VAL A 65 7.02 -16.00 6.22
CA VAL A 65 7.80 -17.20 5.89
C VAL A 65 7.07 -18.05 4.84
N THR A 66 7.77 -18.55 3.83
CA THR A 66 7.24 -19.45 2.79
C THR A 66 7.02 -20.87 3.32
N ALA A 67 6.45 -21.76 2.50
CA ALA A 67 6.29 -23.18 2.84
C ALA A 67 7.61 -23.85 3.24
N GLU A 68 8.68 -23.45 2.57
CA GLU A 68 10.01 -24.02 2.65
C GLU A 68 10.82 -23.43 3.82
N GLY A 69 10.18 -22.63 4.69
CA GLY A 69 10.84 -22.01 5.83
C GLY A 69 11.75 -20.83 5.47
N LYS A 70 11.64 -20.29 4.25
CA LYS A 70 12.43 -19.12 3.80
C LYS A 70 11.66 -17.83 4.05
N GLU A 71 12.36 -16.70 4.09
CA GLU A 71 11.72 -15.39 4.15
C GLU A 71 10.79 -15.20 2.94
N ASN A 72 9.55 -14.76 3.20
CA ASN A 72 8.63 -14.42 2.13
C ASN A 72 9.05 -13.08 1.50
N PRO A 73 9.36 -13.05 0.19
CA PRO A 73 9.91 -11.86 -0.46
C PRO A 73 8.94 -10.66 -0.53
N LEU A 74 7.65 -10.87 -0.26
CA LEU A 74 6.64 -9.81 -0.18
C LEU A 74 6.42 -9.30 1.26
N GLY A 75 6.80 -10.09 2.26
CA GLY A 75 6.38 -9.90 3.66
C GLY A 75 6.72 -8.54 4.24
N GLY A 76 8.02 -8.23 4.32
CA GLY A 76 8.49 -6.98 4.91
C GLY A 76 8.02 -5.73 4.15
N GLU A 77 8.04 -5.78 2.81
CA GLU A 77 7.61 -4.66 1.97
C GLU A 77 6.10 -4.39 2.12
N LEU A 78 5.28 -5.45 2.13
CA LEU A 78 3.83 -5.35 2.30
C LEU A 78 3.46 -4.84 3.71
N ALA A 79 4.08 -5.40 4.76
CA ALA A 79 3.85 -4.94 6.13
C ALA A 79 4.21 -3.46 6.31
N GLY A 80 5.33 -3.02 5.72
CA GLY A 80 5.73 -1.62 5.71
C GLY A 80 4.70 -0.72 5.02
N LEU A 81 4.23 -1.11 3.83
CA LEU A 81 3.19 -0.37 3.12
C LEU A 81 1.89 -0.26 3.95
N MET A 82 1.40 -1.37 4.51
CA MET A 82 0.17 -1.37 5.31
C MET A 82 0.31 -0.51 6.58
N SER A 83 1.47 -0.53 7.23
CA SER A 83 1.76 0.34 8.38
C SER A 83 1.63 1.82 8.02
N TYR A 84 2.19 2.25 6.89
CA TYR A 84 2.01 3.61 6.43
C TYR A 84 0.56 3.94 6.08
N LEU A 85 -0.15 3.03 5.39
CA LEU A 85 -1.55 3.25 5.04
C LEU A 85 -2.42 3.41 6.29
N GLN A 86 -2.20 2.59 7.32
CA GLN A 86 -2.87 2.73 8.61
C GLN A 86 -2.58 4.10 9.23
N LEU A 87 -1.30 4.51 9.27
CA LEU A 87 -0.89 5.81 9.78
C LEU A 87 -1.63 6.95 9.07
N LEU A 88 -1.65 6.95 7.74
CA LEU A 88 -2.32 8.00 6.96
C LEU A 88 -3.84 8.00 7.16
N SER A 89 -4.46 6.81 7.23
CA SER A 89 -5.90 6.68 7.46
C SER A 89 -6.36 7.24 8.79
N VAL A 90 -5.49 7.24 9.80
CA VAL A 90 -5.76 7.81 11.12
C VAL A 90 -5.43 9.29 11.15
N LEU A 91 -4.23 9.68 10.72
CA LEU A 91 -3.75 11.06 10.85
C LEU A 91 -4.53 12.05 9.99
N TYR A 92 -4.95 11.65 8.79
CA TYR A 92 -5.51 12.57 7.79
C TYR A 92 -7.03 12.45 7.64
N ARG A 93 -7.67 11.66 8.50
CA ARG A 93 -9.12 11.48 8.47
C ARG A 93 -9.83 12.82 8.69
N GLY A 94 -10.73 13.16 7.77
CA GLY A 94 -11.54 14.37 7.86
C GLY A 94 -10.80 15.66 7.51
N LEU A 95 -9.57 15.57 6.98
CA LEU A 95 -8.89 16.72 6.38
C LEU A 95 -9.31 16.88 4.93
N ASP A 96 -9.64 18.11 4.55
CA ASP A 96 -9.78 18.50 3.14
C ASP A 96 -8.46 19.02 2.56
N GLU A 97 -7.67 19.72 3.39
CA GLU A 97 -6.32 20.18 3.09
C GLU A 97 -5.40 19.96 4.32
N PHE A 98 -4.09 19.83 4.09
CA PHE A 98 -3.11 19.85 5.17
C PHE A 98 -2.90 21.26 5.71
N PRO A 99 -2.93 21.45 7.04
CA PRO A 99 -2.42 22.67 7.67
C PRO A 99 -0.96 22.94 7.29
N ASP A 100 -0.56 24.21 7.15
CA ASP A 100 0.77 24.60 6.66
C ASP A 100 1.92 23.94 7.43
N TRP A 101 1.81 23.87 8.76
CA TRP A 101 2.81 23.23 9.62
C TRP A 101 2.95 21.72 9.38
N MET A 102 1.95 21.08 8.77
CA MET A 102 1.94 19.64 8.49
C MET A 102 2.40 19.31 7.05
N LYS A 103 2.30 20.26 6.10
CA LYS A 103 2.52 20.02 4.65
C LYS A 103 3.81 19.29 4.34
N VAL A 104 4.94 19.68 4.96
CA VAL A 104 6.24 19.04 4.75
C VAL A 104 6.23 17.58 5.23
N ASN A 105 5.73 17.31 6.43
CA ASN A 105 5.70 15.95 6.98
C ASN A 105 4.72 15.06 6.21
N ALA A 106 3.55 15.59 5.85
CA ALA A 106 2.58 14.87 5.05
C ALA A 106 3.12 14.51 3.66
N SER A 107 3.81 15.45 3.00
CA SER A 107 4.45 15.18 1.72
C SER A 107 5.50 14.07 1.81
N ARG A 108 6.29 14.02 2.90
CA ARG A 108 7.25 12.94 3.15
C ARG A 108 6.57 11.59 3.32
N ASN A 109 5.51 11.52 4.13
CA ASN A 109 4.77 10.28 4.34
C ASN A 109 4.12 9.78 3.04
N LEU A 110 3.49 10.66 2.26
CA LEU A 110 2.89 10.32 0.97
C LEU A 110 3.94 9.85 -0.05
N SER A 111 5.12 10.47 -0.04
CA SER A 111 6.25 10.05 -0.90
C SER A 111 6.75 8.67 -0.52
N ALA A 112 6.86 8.37 0.79
CA ALA A 112 7.24 7.06 1.29
C ALA A 112 6.21 5.99 0.88
N VAL A 113 4.91 6.28 0.99
CA VAL A 113 3.83 5.39 0.52
C VAL A 113 3.94 5.14 -0.98
N SER A 114 4.15 6.19 -1.79
CA SER A 114 4.29 6.06 -3.25
C SER A 114 5.45 5.14 -3.64
N LEU A 115 6.60 5.28 -2.98
CA LEU A 115 7.76 4.42 -3.21
C LEU A 115 7.51 2.97 -2.75
N ALA A 116 6.94 2.79 -1.56
CA ALA A 116 6.62 1.48 -1.01
C ALA A 116 5.60 0.73 -1.90
N ALA A 117 4.56 1.42 -2.36
CA ALA A 117 3.54 0.87 -3.25
C ALA A 117 4.13 0.37 -4.57
N ARG A 118 5.02 1.16 -5.21
CA ARG A 118 5.70 0.72 -6.44
C ARG A 118 6.54 -0.53 -6.23
N ARG A 119 7.31 -0.59 -5.13
CA ARG A 119 8.13 -1.76 -4.78
C ARG A 119 7.28 -3.01 -4.58
N VAL A 120 6.23 -2.91 -3.74
CA VAL A 120 5.29 -4.00 -3.45
C VAL A 120 4.61 -4.48 -4.73
N ARG A 121 4.10 -3.58 -5.57
CA ARG A 121 3.49 -3.90 -6.86
C ARG A 121 4.44 -4.69 -7.75
N ASP A 122 5.66 -4.18 -7.93
CA ASP A 122 6.64 -4.78 -8.83
C ASP A 122 7.13 -6.13 -8.30
N ARG A 123 7.23 -6.27 -6.98
CA ARG A 123 7.56 -7.54 -6.32
C ARG A 123 6.45 -8.57 -6.51
N ALA A 124 5.21 -8.20 -6.19
CA ALA A 124 4.04 -9.07 -6.34
C ALA A 124 3.87 -9.53 -7.79
N ARG A 125 4.08 -8.64 -8.77
CA ARG A 125 4.07 -8.98 -10.20
C ARG A 125 5.14 -9.99 -10.61
N ARG A 126 6.34 -9.94 -10.00
CA ARG A 126 7.40 -10.92 -10.29
C ARG A 126 7.06 -12.30 -9.75
N LEU A 127 6.33 -12.40 -8.64
CA LEU A 127 5.92 -13.68 -8.04
C LEU A 127 4.81 -14.40 -8.81
N MET A 128 4.14 -13.70 -9.74
CA MET A 128 3.12 -14.27 -10.62
C MET A 128 3.68 -14.75 -11.97
N ARG A 129 4.97 -14.50 -12.26
CA ARG A 129 5.63 -14.93 -13.49
C ARG A 129 6.32 -16.27 -13.27
#